data_AF-A0A2C9SQW9-F1
#
_entry.id   AF-A0A2C9SQW9-F1
#
_cell.length_a   1.000
_cell.length_b   1.000
_cell.length_c   1.000
_cell.angle_alpha   90.00
_cell.angle_beta   90.00
_cell.angle_gamma   90.00
#
_symmetry.space_group_name_H-M   'P 1'
#
loop_
_entity.id
_entity.type
_entity.pdbx_description
1 polymer ?
#
loop_
_entity_poly.entity_id
_entity_poly.type
_entity_poly.pdbx_seq_one_letter_code
_entity_poly.pdbx_strand_id
1 'polypeptide(L)'
;MTDNVLDVYRSLPMDVKVTLLERPHGAVPKELVPRLSRLSGTSLAGPAIWLSNPPGSDPGGFTLHGELPDRLEVIRALLDHWWSTLDAEVRDHLVENRNGELDGQYKDAVMCVGDGKPGGLIVAVVQDNKTGRFRLPAIVDVYAEMKARETTTEM
;
A
#
# COMPACT_ATOMS: atom_id res chain seq x y z
N MET A 1 -8.26 13.96 17.86
CA MET A 1 -7.03 13.36 17.31
C MET A 1 -7.47 12.26 16.38
N THR A 2 -7.51 12.51 15.07
CA THR A 2 -7.67 11.44 14.09
C THR A 2 -6.33 10.74 14.01
N ASP A 3 -6.09 9.78 14.90
CA ASP A 3 -5.03 8.79 14.74
C ASP A 3 -5.23 8.19 13.35
N ASN A 4 -4.35 8.56 12.42
CA ASN A 4 -4.56 8.32 11.02
C ASN A 4 -4.44 6.82 10.83
N VAL A 5 -5.56 6.15 10.56
CA VAL A 5 -5.66 4.70 10.34
C VAL A 5 -4.58 4.18 9.37
N LEU A 6 -4.13 5.05 8.45
CA LEU A 6 -3.04 4.80 7.49
C LEU A 6 -1.64 4.78 8.11
N ASP A 7 -1.40 5.36 9.28
CA ASP A 7 -0.09 5.33 9.95
C ASP A 7 0.25 3.93 10.45
N VAL A 8 -0.75 3.18 10.93
CA VAL A 8 -0.60 1.76 11.25
C VAL A 8 -0.17 1.00 10.00
N TYR A 9 -0.89 1.19 8.88
CA TYR A 9 -0.55 0.56 7.61
C TYR A 9 0.87 0.93 7.12
N ARG A 10 1.28 2.20 7.26
CA ARG A 10 2.63 2.67 6.89
C ARG A 10 3.75 2.02 7.71
N SER A 11 3.48 1.61 8.94
CA SER A 11 4.45 0.93 9.80
C SER A 11 4.67 -0.55 9.43
N LEU A 12 3.80 -1.14 8.60
CA LEU A 12 3.85 -2.55 8.26
C LEU A 12 5.01 -2.89 7.28
N PRO A 13 5.53 -4.12 7.31
CA PRO A 13 6.46 -4.62 6.29
C PRO A 13 5.84 -4.59 4.88
N MET A 14 6.65 -4.43 3.84
CA MET A 14 6.19 -4.34 2.44
C MET A 14 5.31 -5.53 2.03
N ASP A 15 5.70 -6.75 2.38
CA ASP A 15 4.90 -7.96 2.06
C ASP A 15 3.49 -7.89 2.64
N VAL A 16 3.36 -7.42 3.88
CA VAL A 16 2.06 -7.27 4.55
C VAL A 16 1.25 -6.17 3.87
N LYS A 17 1.89 -5.04 3.54
CA LYS A 17 1.24 -3.91 2.85
C LYS A 17 0.67 -4.36 1.52
N VAL A 18 1.46 -5.06 0.71
CA VAL A 18 1.02 -5.60 -0.59
C VAL A 18 -0.15 -6.57 -0.40
N THR A 19 -0.05 -7.55 0.49
CA THR A 19 -1.15 -8.50 0.73
C THR A 19 -2.44 -7.81 1.19
N LEU A 20 -2.33 -6.82 2.08
CA LEU A 20 -3.49 -6.05 2.53
C LEU A 20 -4.05 -5.14 1.44
N LEU A 21 -3.22 -4.56 0.57
CA LEU A 21 -3.71 -3.75 -0.54
C LEU A 21 -4.40 -4.62 -1.60
N GLU A 22 -3.84 -5.81 -1.86
CA GLU A 22 -4.37 -6.80 -2.79
C GLU A 22 -5.65 -7.47 -2.27
N ARG A 23 -5.76 -7.70 -0.96
CA ARG A 23 -6.95 -8.28 -0.33
C ARG A 23 -7.25 -7.57 0.98
N PRO A 24 -7.88 -6.38 0.93
CA PRO A 24 -8.14 -5.55 2.13
C PRO A 24 -8.90 -6.27 3.25
N HIS A 25 -9.86 -7.11 2.87
CA HIS A 25 -10.67 -7.93 3.78
C HIS A 25 -10.17 -9.39 3.87
N GLY A 26 -9.02 -9.68 3.26
CA GLY A 26 -8.48 -11.02 3.16
C GLY A 26 -7.73 -11.45 4.41
N ALA A 27 -7.54 -12.77 4.53
CA ALA A 27 -6.63 -13.34 5.50
C ALA A 27 -5.19 -12.99 5.11
N VAL A 28 -4.39 -12.57 6.08
CA VAL A 28 -2.94 -12.41 5.94
C VAL A 28 -2.26 -13.76 6.23
N PRO A 29 -1.27 -14.18 5.42
CA PRO A 29 -0.52 -15.41 5.62
C PRO A 29 0.06 -15.56 7.03
N LYS A 30 0.02 -16.79 7.56
CA LYS A 30 0.46 -17.13 8.92
C LYS A 30 1.93 -16.79 9.17
N GLU A 31 2.76 -16.77 8.12
CA GLU A 31 4.19 -16.46 8.16
C GLU A 31 4.45 -15.00 8.58
N LEU A 32 3.45 -14.13 8.38
CA LEU A 32 3.52 -12.71 8.72
C LEU A 32 3.07 -12.45 10.16
N VAL A 33 2.40 -13.40 10.81
CA VAL A 33 1.87 -13.28 12.18
C VAL A 33 2.96 -13.09 13.23
N PRO A 34 4.11 -13.80 13.21
CA PRO A 34 5.21 -13.53 14.12
C PRO A 34 5.83 -12.15 13.93
N ARG A 35 5.74 -11.57 12.72
CA ARG A 35 6.23 -10.21 12.44
C ARG A 35 5.24 -9.17 12.95
N LEU A 36 3.94 -9.40 12.76
CA LEU A 36 2.86 -8.55 13.24
C LEU A 36 2.78 -8.53 14.77
N SER A 37 2.92 -9.68 15.43
CA SER A 37 2.93 -9.78 16.90
C SER A 37 4.10 -9.06 17.56
N ARG A 38 5.23 -8.89 16.86
CA ARG A 38 6.40 -8.11 17.32
C ARG A 38 6.22 -6.59 17.20
N LEU A 39 5.17 -6.12 16.53
CA LEU A 39 4.81 -4.70 16.47
C LEU A 39 4.10 -4.23 17.76
N SER A 40 4.18 -5.00 18.86
CA SER A 40 3.47 -4.83 20.14
C SER A 40 3.74 -3.52 20.91
N GLY A 41 4.35 -2.52 20.27
CA GLY A 41 4.41 -1.14 20.75
C GLY A 41 3.20 -0.29 20.34
N THR A 42 2.39 -0.72 19.36
CA THR A 42 1.11 -0.09 19.04
C THR A 42 0.01 -0.82 19.77
N SER A 43 -0.31 -0.37 20.99
CA SER A 43 -1.60 -0.66 21.61
C SER A 43 -2.70 -0.29 20.60
N LEU A 44 -3.27 -1.30 19.93
CA LEU A 44 -4.39 -1.22 18.99
C LEU A 44 -5.69 -0.90 19.73
N ALA A 45 -5.67 0.11 20.60
CA ALA A 45 -6.84 0.76 21.14
C ALA A 45 -7.28 1.84 20.13
N GLY A 46 -7.66 1.41 18.93
CA GLY A 46 -7.99 2.26 17.80
C GLY A 46 -8.50 1.45 16.60
N PRO A 47 -8.98 2.10 15.52
CA PRO A 47 -9.93 1.61 14.48
C PRO A 47 -9.51 0.41 13.60
N ALA A 48 -8.51 -0.37 14.00
CA ALA A 48 -8.08 -1.60 13.34
C ALA A 48 -7.78 -2.69 14.39
N ILE A 49 -8.47 -3.83 14.31
CA ILE A 49 -8.28 -4.98 15.20
C ILE A 49 -7.91 -6.19 14.34
N TRP A 50 -6.83 -6.88 14.70
CA TRP A 50 -6.45 -8.15 14.08
C TRP A 50 -7.21 -9.29 14.76
N LEU A 51 -8.02 -10.02 14.01
CA LEU A 51 -8.74 -11.20 14.50
C LEU A 51 -8.13 -12.46 13.89
N SER A 52 -7.87 -13.46 14.73
CA SER A 52 -7.50 -14.80 14.26
C SER A 52 -8.70 -15.45 13.59
N ASN A 53 -8.51 -16.02 12.39
CA ASN A 53 -9.58 -16.72 11.70
C ASN A 53 -10.01 -17.97 12.48
N PRO A 54 -11.32 -18.30 12.48
CA PRO A 54 -11.79 -19.53 13.09
C PRO A 54 -11.20 -20.75 12.38
N PRO A 55 -10.96 -21.86 13.11
CA PRO A 55 -10.44 -23.09 12.53
C PRO A 55 -11.45 -23.64 11.51
N GLY A 56 -11.11 -23.51 10.21
CA GLY A 56 -11.95 -23.99 9.10
C GLY A 56 -11.99 -23.06 7.88
N SER A 57 -11.71 -21.77 8.05
CA SER A 57 -11.71 -20.79 6.93
C SER A 57 -10.31 -20.52 6.38
N ASP A 58 -9.29 -20.59 7.25
CA ASP A 58 -7.87 -20.74 6.93
C ASP A 58 -7.13 -20.95 8.26
N PRO A 59 -6.78 -22.18 8.65
CA PRO A 59 -6.20 -22.46 9.96
C PRO A 59 -4.82 -21.79 10.10
N GLY A 60 -4.80 -20.64 10.78
CA GLY A 60 -3.60 -19.84 11.05
C GLY A 60 -3.57 -18.44 10.43
N GLY A 61 -4.59 -18.06 9.64
CA GLY A 61 -4.71 -16.72 9.07
C GLY A 61 -5.26 -15.69 10.05
N PHE A 62 -4.93 -14.41 9.84
CA PHE A 62 -5.48 -13.28 10.58
C PHE A 62 -6.17 -12.33 9.61
N THR A 63 -7.36 -11.85 9.94
CA THR A 63 -8.05 -10.80 9.20
C THR A 63 -7.96 -9.48 9.94
N LEU A 64 -7.85 -8.42 9.16
CA LEU A 64 -7.94 -7.07 9.65
C LEU A 64 -9.42 -6.66 9.71
N HIS A 65 -9.88 -6.17 10.85
CA HIS A 65 -11.23 -5.65 11.04
C HIS A 65 -11.20 -4.18 11.47
N GLY A 66 -12.25 -3.43 11.14
CA GLY A 66 -12.38 -2.00 11.45
C GLY A 66 -12.44 -1.14 10.19
N GLU A 67 -12.06 0.13 10.29
CA GLU A 67 -12.17 1.10 9.17
C GLU A 67 -11.02 0.98 8.16
N LEU A 68 -9.90 0.32 8.54
CA LEU A 68 -8.72 0.22 7.67
C LEU A 68 -8.96 -0.61 6.40
N PRO A 69 -9.56 -1.82 6.45
CA PRO A 69 -9.93 -2.57 5.24
C PRO A 69 -10.77 -1.76 4.25
N ASP A 70 -11.85 -1.11 4.72
CA ASP A 70 -12.73 -0.30 3.87
C ASP A 70 -11.97 0.84 3.20
N ARG A 71 -11.08 1.51 3.94
CA ARG A 71 -10.21 2.56 3.39
C ARG A 71 -9.22 2.01 2.37
N LEU A 72 -8.61 0.86 2.62
CA LEU A 72 -7.68 0.23 1.70
C LEU A 72 -8.38 -0.20 0.40
N GLU A 73 -9.63 -0.66 0.47
CA GLU A 73 -10.45 -0.94 -0.71
C GLU A 73 -10.67 0.31 -1.56
N VAL A 74 -11.08 1.42 -0.95
CA VAL A 74 -11.25 2.71 -1.65
C VAL A 74 -9.93 3.19 -2.27
N ILE A 75 -8.83 3.12 -1.51
CA ILE A 75 -7.50 3.52 -1.98
C ILE A 75 -7.06 2.64 -3.15
N ARG A 76 -7.27 1.32 -3.05
CA ARG A 76 -6.96 0.39 -4.14
C ARG A 76 -7.73 0.74 -5.40
N ALA A 77 -9.04 0.99 -5.30
CA ALA A 77 -9.84 1.37 -6.47
C ALA A 77 -9.34 2.66 -7.15
N LEU A 78 -8.89 3.64 -6.36
CA LEU A 78 -8.26 4.86 -6.89
C LEU A 78 -6.94 4.56 -7.60
N LEU A 79 -6.11 3.70 -7.01
CA LEU A 79 -4.83 3.28 -7.60
C LEU A 79 -5.03 2.44 -8.86
N ASP A 80 -6.01 1.54 -8.89
CA ASP A 80 -6.38 0.75 -10.07
C ASP A 80 -6.84 1.67 -11.21
N HIS A 81 -7.69 2.66 -10.90
CA HIS A 81 -8.12 3.64 -11.88
C HIS A 81 -6.94 4.47 -12.41
N TRP A 82 -6.12 5.03 -11.53
CA TRP A 82 -4.92 5.77 -11.91
C TRP A 82 -3.96 4.92 -12.75
N TRP A 83 -3.70 3.68 -12.35
CA TRP A 83 -2.83 2.79 -13.11
C TRP A 83 -3.34 2.55 -14.53
N SER A 84 -4.67 2.45 -14.70
CA SER A 84 -5.29 2.27 -16.02
C SER A 84 -5.18 3.50 -16.93
N THR A 85 -4.96 4.69 -16.38
CA THR A 85 -4.79 5.92 -17.17
C THR A 85 -3.34 6.17 -17.58
N LEU A 86 -2.38 5.43 -17.02
CA LEU A 86 -0.98 5.55 -17.36
C LEU A 86 -0.61 4.76 -18.62
N ASP A 87 0.23 5.37 -19.44
CA ASP A 87 0.85 4.68 -20.58
C ASP A 87 1.67 3.48 -20.11
N ALA A 88 1.79 2.47 -20.97
CA ALA A 88 2.54 1.25 -20.66
C ALA A 88 4.00 1.55 -20.28
N GLU A 89 4.65 2.46 -21.01
CA GLU A 89 6.02 2.89 -20.73
C GLU A 89 6.18 3.50 -19.33
N VAL A 90 5.21 4.31 -18.89
CA VAL A 90 5.22 4.90 -17.55
C VAL A 90 5.03 3.81 -16.50
N ARG A 91 4.10 2.87 -16.71
CA ARG A 91 3.86 1.75 -15.81
C ARG A 91 5.10 0.88 -15.62
N ASP A 92 5.76 0.52 -16.73
CA ASP A 92 6.98 -0.30 -16.71
C ASP A 92 8.10 0.44 -15.98
N HIS A 93 8.29 1.73 -16.27
CA HIS A 93 9.31 2.53 -15.60
C HIS A 93 9.07 2.65 -14.09
N LEU A 94 7.82 2.81 -13.65
CA LEU A 94 7.45 2.84 -12.24
C LEU A 94 7.74 1.50 -11.53
N VAL A 95 7.45 0.37 -12.19
CA VAL A 95 7.73 -0.97 -11.66
C VAL A 95 9.23 -1.23 -11.57
N GLU A 96 9.99 -0.90 -12.61
CA GLU A 96 11.44 -1.11 -12.66
C GLU A 96 12.17 -0.26 -11.60
N ASN A 97 11.74 0.99 -11.42
CA ASN A 97 12.39 1.95 -10.51
C ASN A 97 11.69 2.09 -9.15
N ARG A 98 10.80 1.16 -8.79
CA ARG A 98 10.00 1.22 -7.55
C ARG A 98 10.82 1.40 -6.27
N ASN A 99 11.98 0.73 -6.19
CA ASN A 99 12.90 0.82 -5.05
C ASN A 99 13.94 1.95 -5.17
N GLY A 100 13.84 2.77 -6.22
CA GLY A 100 14.84 3.76 -6.61
C GLY A 100 14.33 5.19 -6.58
N GLU A 101 15.13 6.06 -7.19
CA GLU A 101 14.76 7.43 -7.48
C GLU A 101 14.33 7.53 -8.93
N LEU A 102 13.19 8.19 -9.17
CA LEU A 102 12.63 8.43 -10.48
C LEU A 102 12.99 9.82 -10.96
N ASP A 103 13.09 9.96 -12.27
CA ASP A 103 13.33 11.24 -12.90
C ASP A 103 12.09 12.14 -12.79
N GLY A 104 12.32 13.44 -12.60
CA GLY A 104 11.28 14.44 -12.35
C GLY A 104 10.18 14.52 -13.41
N GLN A 105 10.43 14.01 -14.63
CA GLN A 105 9.43 13.96 -15.71
C GLN A 105 8.21 13.08 -15.36
N TYR A 106 8.37 12.07 -14.50
CA TYR A 106 7.27 11.19 -14.06
C TYR A 106 6.51 11.74 -12.86
N LYS A 107 6.92 12.91 -12.32
CA LYS A 107 6.34 13.47 -11.10
C LYS A 107 4.87 13.80 -11.27
N ASP A 108 4.49 14.42 -12.38
CA ASP A 108 3.10 14.82 -12.61
C ASP A 108 2.19 13.58 -12.73
N ALA A 109 2.67 12.54 -13.42
CA ALA A 109 1.97 11.26 -13.50
C ALA A 109 1.72 10.64 -12.12
N VAL A 110 2.71 10.72 -11.21
CA VAL A 110 2.59 10.21 -9.83
C VAL A 110 1.72 11.11 -8.95
N MET A 111 1.79 12.43 -9.09
CA MET A 111 0.96 13.36 -8.29
C MET A 111 -0.52 13.30 -8.66
N CYS A 112 -0.85 12.98 -9.92
CA CYS A 112 -2.23 12.86 -10.41
C CYS A 112 -3.03 11.72 -9.74
N VAL A 113 -2.37 10.81 -9.01
CA VAL A 113 -3.06 9.77 -8.24
C VAL A 113 -3.80 10.34 -7.01
N GLY A 114 -3.36 11.51 -6.53
CA GLY A 114 -3.97 12.15 -5.38
C GLY A 114 -5.23 12.90 -5.78
N ASP A 115 -6.34 12.63 -5.10
CA ASP A 115 -7.61 13.34 -5.33
C ASP A 115 -7.71 14.65 -4.52
N GLY A 116 -6.72 14.90 -3.65
CA GLY A 116 -6.61 16.11 -2.83
C GLY A 116 -7.69 16.26 -1.77
N LYS A 117 -8.54 15.24 -1.55
CA LYS A 117 -9.69 15.33 -0.65
C LYS A 117 -9.33 14.91 0.78
N PRO A 118 -9.85 15.60 1.80
CA PRO A 118 -9.76 15.13 3.19
C PRO A 118 -10.63 13.88 3.35
N GLY A 119 -9.99 12.70 3.20
CA GLY A 119 -10.63 11.39 3.17
C GLY A 119 -10.25 10.54 1.95
N GLY A 120 -9.65 11.15 0.93
CA GLY A 120 -9.09 10.47 -0.22
C GLY A 120 -7.58 10.24 -0.11
N LEU A 121 -6.92 9.99 -1.23
CA LEU A 121 -5.50 9.69 -1.27
C LEU A 121 -4.69 10.99 -1.32
N ILE A 122 -4.02 11.33 -0.21
CA ILE A 122 -3.04 12.42 -0.20
C ILE A 122 -1.69 11.87 -0.61
N VAL A 123 -1.18 12.38 -1.73
CA VAL A 123 0.11 11.99 -2.28
C VAL A 123 1.08 13.16 -2.20
N ALA A 124 2.15 12.96 -1.45
CA ALA A 124 3.24 13.91 -1.31
C ALA A 124 4.52 13.29 -1.90
N VAL A 125 5.12 14.02 -2.84
CA VAL A 125 6.38 13.64 -3.47
C VAL A 125 7.52 14.44 -2.83
N VAL A 126 8.53 13.73 -2.31
CA VAL A 126 9.77 14.37 -1.85
C VAL A 126 10.77 14.33 -3.01
N GLN A 127 11.16 15.51 -3.46
CA GLN A 127 12.04 15.71 -4.61
C GLN A 127 13.39 16.30 -4.14
N ASP A 128 14.48 15.80 -4.71
CA ASP A 128 15.80 16.40 -4.57
C ASP A 128 15.88 17.67 -5.44
N ASN A 129 16.10 18.81 -4.80
CA ASN A 129 16.20 20.11 -5.46
C ASN A 129 17.42 20.25 -6.38
N LYS A 130 18.44 19.38 -6.27
CA LYS A 130 19.64 19.42 -7.12
C LYS A 130 19.47 18.61 -8.40
N THR A 131 18.90 17.42 -8.30
CA THR A 131 18.78 16.47 -9.42
C THR A 131 17.39 16.46 -10.04
N GLY A 132 16.39 17.02 -9.35
CA GLY A 132 14.99 16.95 -9.75
C GLY A 132 14.39 15.54 -9.59
N ARG A 133 15.14 14.58 -9.07
CA ARG A 133 14.68 13.21 -8.86
C ARG A 133 13.81 13.10 -7.62
N PHE A 134 12.93 12.11 -7.59
CA PHE A 134 12.04 11.88 -6.47
C PHE A 134 11.85 10.40 -6.17
N ARG A 135 11.39 10.08 -4.96
CA ARG A 135 10.99 8.70 -4.61
C ARG A 135 9.49 8.55 -4.67
N LEU A 136 9.04 7.34 -5.01
CA LEU A 136 7.62 7.05 -5.00
C LEU A 136 7.02 7.34 -3.61
N PRO A 137 5.87 8.00 -3.56
CA PRO A 137 5.08 8.12 -2.34
C PRO A 137 4.77 6.72 -1.80
N ALA A 138 4.84 6.53 -0.48
CA ALA A 138 4.82 5.20 0.15
C ALA A 138 3.65 4.28 -0.29
N ILE A 139 2.47 4.84 -0.57
CA ILE A 139 1.31 4.06 -1.03
C ILE A 139 1.40 3.67 -2.51
N VAL A 140 2.02 4.53 -3.33
CA VAL A 140 2.29 4.29 -4.75
C VAL A 140 3.40 3.27 -4.90
N ASP A 141 4.42 3.33 -4.04
CA ASP A 141 5.50 2.34 -3.95
C ASP A 141 4.95 0.93 -3.69
N VAL A 142 4.08 0.78 -2.67
CA VAL A 142 3.42 -0.51 -2.39
C VAL A 142 2.63 -1.01 -3.59
N TYR A 143 1.90 -0.13 -4.28
CA TYR A 143 1.10 -0.52 -5.43
C TYR A 143 1.97 -0.91 -6.64
N ALA A 144 3.08 -0.20 -6.89
CA ALA A 144 4.05 -0.56 -7.91
C ALA A 144 4.70 -1.93 -7.60
N GLU A 145 5.03 -2.22 -6.34
CA GLU A 145 5.50 -3.54 -5.90
C GLU A 145 4.44 -4.62 -6.07
N MET A 146 3.16 -4.35 -5.78
CA MET A 146 2.05 -5.27 -6.05
C MET A 146 1.98 -5.63 -7.54
N LYS A 147 2.04 -4.63 -8.43
CA LYS A 147 2.04 -4.84 -9.88
C LYS A 147 3.28 -5.60 -10.37
N ALA A 148 4.45 -5.32 -9.82
CA ALA A 148 5.66 -6.08 -10.12
C ALA A 148 5.50 -7.58 -9.84
N ARG A 149 4.84 -7.93 -8.71
CA ARG A 149 4.59 -9.33 -8.31
C ARG A 149 3.53 -10.02 -9.18
N GLU A 150 2.49 -9.30 -9.60
CA GLU A 150 1.50 -9.80 -10.57
C GLU A 150 2.21 -10.21 -11.88
N THR A 151 3.04 -9.32 -12.45
CA THR A 151 3.74 -9.59 -13.70
C THR A 151 4.77 -10.72 -13.59
N THR A 152 5.39 -10.91 -12.42
CA THR A 152 6.36 -12.00 -12.19
C THR A 152 5.68 -13.36 -12.03
N THR A 153 4.41 -13.40 -11.62
CA THR A 153 3.66 -14.64 -11.40
C THR A 153 3.08 -15.23 -12.70
N GLU A 154 3.02 -14.43 -13.78
CA GLU A 154 2.56 -14.85 -15.10
C GLU A 154 3.68 -15.41 -16.02
N MET A 155 4.91 -15.57 -15.51
CA MET A 155 6.04 -16.20 -16.22
C MET A 155 6.33 -17.61 -15.71
#